data_AF-A0A6L8I397-F1
#
_entry.id   AF-A0A6L8I397-F1
#
_cell.length_a   1.000
_cell.length_b   1.000
_cell.length_c   1.000
_cell.angle_alpha   90.00
_cell.angle_beta   90.00
_cell.angle_gamma   90.00
#
_symmetry.space_group_name_H-M   'P 1'
#
loop_
_entity.id
_entity.type
_entity.pdbx_description
1 polymer ?
#
loop_
_entity_poly.entity_id
_entity_poly.type
_entity_poly.pdbx_seq_one_letter_code
_entity_poly.pdbx_strand_id
1 'polypeptide(L)'
;MTDVHLPGKERDGGLRIIRKLAPFLWPPGMQWVRRRVVLALLALLLSKVVAVGTPFLYKAAVDVLAGEDVDPVWALGIGAVGITVAYGMARLLMVGFQQLRDVLFAAVGQRALRQIALETFNHVHALSLRYHITRKTGGLSRIIERGVKGVEFLLRFLLFSIAPLVAELVMIAAVLAVVFDIWYLATVAVTIFLYVWFTFRVTEWRVKIRREMNEQDTDANQKAIDSLLNFETVKYFGAEEREASRYDGAMERYV
;
A
#
# COMPACT_ATOMS: atom_id res chain seq x y z
N MET A 1 -6.61 -21.55 -25.63
CA MET A 1 -6.01 -20.37 -24.95
C MET A 1 -6.68 -19.16 -25.55
N THR A 2 -7.81 -18.72 -24.99
CA THR A 2 -8.55 -17.55 -25.48
C THR A 2 -8.08 -16.34 -24.67
N ASP A 3 -7.20 -15.56 -25.27
CA ASP A 3 -6.85 -14.22 -24.80
C ASP A 3 -8.09 -13.34 -24.88
N VAL A 4 -8.70 -13.11 -23.73
CA VAL A 4 -9.69 -12.03 -23.59
C VAL A 4 -8.90 -10.75 -23.39
N HIS A 5 -8.48 -10.15 -24.50
CA HIS A 5 -8.09 -8.76 -24.52
C HIS A 5 -9.36 -7.92 -24.29
N LEU A 6 -9.54 -7.38 -23.08
CA LEU A 6 -10.57 -6.37 -22.80
C LEU A 6 -9.95 -4.98 -23.05
N PRO A 7 -10.28 -4.29 -24.16
CA PRO A 7 -9.83 -2.93 -24.35
C PRO A 7 -10.72 -1.98 -23.55
N GLY A 8 -10.09 -1.06 -22.80
CA GLY A 8 -10.67 0.22 -22.43
C GLY A 8 -11.76 0.23 -21.35
N LYS A 9 -11.39 0.05 -20.07
CA LYS A 9 -12.20 0.58 -18.94
C LYS A 9 -11.48 0.71 -17.59
N GLU A 10 -10.15 0.83 -17.58
CA GLU A 10 -9.39 0.74 -16.32
C GLU A 10 -9.39 2.03 -15.47
N ARG A 11 -9.74 3.19 -16.04
CA ARG A 11 -9.72 4.46 -15.29
C ARG A 11 -10.88 4.64 -14.30
N ASP A 12 -12.02 3.98 -14.52
CA ASP A 12 -13.19 4.03 -13.63
C ASP A 12 -13.20 2.94 -12.54
N GLY A 13 -12.22 2.04 -12.53
CA GLY A 13 -12.19 0.86 -11.66
C GLY A 13 -11.91 1.17 -10.19
N GLY A 14 -10.91 2.02 -9.91
CA GLY A 14 -10.40 2.23 -8.54
C GLY A 14 -11.44 2.86 -7.61
N LEU A 15 -12.03 3.99 -8.00
CA LEU A 15 -13.09 4.66 -7.24
C LEU A 15 -14.31 3.76 -7.04
N ARG A 16 -14.67 2.97 -8.05
CA ARG A 16 -15.78 2.02 -7.97
C ARG A 16 -15.49 0.88 -6.99
N ILE A 17 -14.26 0.37 -6.96
CA ILE A 17 -13.81 -0.64 -5.99
C ILE A 17 -13.85 -0.06 -4.57
N ILE A 18 -13.30 1.13 -4.35
CA ILE A 18 -13.34 1.81 -3.05
C ILE A 18 -14.79 1.99 -2.58
N ARG A 19 -15.68 2.43 -3.48
CA ARG A 19 -17.10 2.63 -3.16
C ARG A 19 -17.83 1.32 -2.85
N LYS A 20 -17.44 0.21 -3.48
CA LYS A 20 -17.95 -1.14 -3.16
C LYS A 20 -17.39 -1.68 -1.84
N LEU A 21 -16.18 -1.28 -1.45
CA LEU A 21 -15.53 -1.73 -0.22
C LEU A 21 -15.91 -0.87 1.01
N ALA A 22 -16.31 0.38 0.80
CA ALA A 22 -16.69 1.31 1.86
C ALA A 22 -17.77 0.75 2.85
N PRO A 23 -18.82 0.03 2.39
CA PRO A 23 -19.81 -0.55 3.30
C PRO A 23 -19.24 -1.59 4.28
N PHE A 24 -18.14 -2.27 3.94
CA PHE A 24 -17.50 -3.24 4.84
C PHE A 24 -16.75 -2.57 5.99
N LEU A 25 -16.26 -1.34 5.77
CA LEU A 25 -15.62 -0.52 6.79
C LEU A 25 -16.61 0.31 7.59
N TRP A 26 -17.68 0.76 6.94
CA TRP A 26 -18.73 1.55 7.56
C TRP A 26 -20.10 0.86 7.43
N PRO A 27 -20.30 -0.28 8.12
CA PRO A 27 -21.54 -1.02 8.02
C PRO A 27 -22.74 -0.23 8.60
N PRO A 28 -23.93 -0.36 7.99
CA PRO A 28 -25.18 0.10 8.61
C PRO A 28 -25.43 -0.67 9.91
N GLY A 29 -25.86 0.05 10.96
CA GLY A 29 -26.31 -0.56 12.23
C GLY A 29 -25.24 -0.97 13.25
N MET A 30 -23.94 -0.99 12.92
CA MET A 30 -22.91 -1.44 13.86
C MET A 30 -22.10 -0.29 14.46
N GLN A 31 -22.61 0.27 15.55
CA GLN A 31 -22.07 1.46 16.21
C GLN A 31 -20.62 1.30 16.69
N TRP A 32 -20.23 0.12 17.17
CA TRP A 32 -18.86 -0.11 17.65
C TRP A 32 -17.81 0.02 16.53
N VAL A 33 -18.14 -0.41 15.30
CA VAL A 33 -17.24 -0.29 14.14
C VAL A 33 -17.06 1.18 13.79
N ARG A 34 -18.17 1.91 13.67
CA ARG A 34 -18.16 3.34 13.34
C ARG A 34 -17.35 4.14 14.36
N ARG A 35 -17.55 3.88 15.66
CA ARG A 35 -16.77 4.51 16.74
C ARG A 35 -15.27 4.24 16.58
N ARG A 36 -14.87 2.99 16.32
CA ARG A 36 -13.45 2.65 16.10
C ARG A 36 -12.86 3.30 14.85
N VAL A 37 -13.63 3.37 13.75
CA VAL A 37 -13.20 4.07 12.54
C VAL A 37 -13.00 5.57 12.81
N VAL A 38 -13.97 6.22 13.48
CA VAL A 38 -13.85 7.64 13.84
C VAL A 38 -12.66 7.87 14.76
N LEU A 39 -12.48 7.06 15.80
CA LEU A 39 -11.33 7.17 16.71
C LEU A 39 -9.99 6.94 15.98
N ALA A 40 -9.93 5.99 15.04
CA ALA A 40 -8.74 5.76 14.24
C ALA A 40 -8.44 6.94 13.31
N LEU A 41 -9.46 7.54 12.70
CA LEU A 41 -9.32 8.74 11.87
C LEU A 41 -8.91 9.97 12.70
N LEU A 42 -9.44 10.11 13.92
CA LEU A 42 -9.02 11.16 14.84
C LEU A 42 -7.57 10.98 15.30
N ALA A 43 -7.17 9.77 15.70
CA ALA A 43 -5.79 9.45 16.04
C ALA A 43 -4.86 9.69 14.84
N LEU A 44 -5.29 9.32 13.63
CA LEU A 44 -4.57 9.63 12.39
C LEU A 44 -4.39 11.14 12.20
N LEU A 45 -5.46 11.92 12.29
CA LEU A 45 -5.42 13.37 12.13
C LEU A 45 -4.49 14.00 13.16
N LEU A 46 -4.62 13.63 14.44
CA LEU A 46 -3.74 14.07 15.52
C LEU A 46 -2.28 13.73 15.24
N SER A 47 -2.00 12.51 14.78
CA SER A 47 -0.62 12.12 14.42
C SER A 47 -0.01 13.02 13.35
N LYS A 48 -0.82 13.47 12.37
CA LYS A 48 -0.36 14.32 11.28
C LYS A 48 -0.25 15.79 11.69
N VAL A 49 -1.17 16.29 12.51
CA VAL A 49 -1.05 17.62 13.12
C VAL A 49 0.23 17.71 13.96
N VAL A 50 0.51 16.69 14.78
CA VAL A 50 1.76 16.64 15.55
C VAL A 50 2.97 16.54 14.62
N ALA A 51 2.92 15.71 13.56
CA ALA A 51 4.01 15.59 12.59
C ALA A 51 4.36 16.94 11.93
N VAL A 52 3.34 17.70 11.51
CA VAL A 52 3.51 19.01 10.87
C VAL A 52 3.92 20.10 11.88
N GLY A 53 3.49 19.98 13.14
CA GLY A 53 3.88 20.90 14.22
C GLY A 53 5.28 20.66 14.79
N THR A 54 5.78 19.43 14.73
CA THR A 54 7.07 19.02 15.33
C THR A 54 8.28 19.86 14.85
N PRO A 55 8.41 20.21 13.56
CA PRO A 55 9.47 21.09 13.09
C PRO A 55 9.49 22.48 13.74
N PHE A 56 8.33 23.03 14.15
CA PHE A 56 8.28 24.33 14.83
C PHE A 56 8.86 24.27 16.24
N LEU A 57 8.67 23.14 16.94
CA LEU A 57 9.34 22.92 18.23
C LEU A 57 10.85 22.83 18.06
N TYR A 58 11.31 22.15 17.01
CA TYR A 58 12.74 22.08 16.71
C TYR A 58 13.30 23.46 16.35
N LYS A 59 12.60 24.24 15.52
CA LYS A 59 12.95 25.63 15.19
C LYS A 59 13.08 26.47 16.47
N ALA A 60 12.03 26.49 17.30
CA ALA A 60 12.04 27.27 18.54
C ALA A 60 13.18 26.87 19.49
N ALA A 61 13.55 25.59 19.56
CA ALA A 61 14.69 25.15 20.36
C ALA A 61 16.02 25.72 19.85
N VAL A 62 16.18 25.80 18.51
CA VAL A 62 17.37 26.39 17.87
C VAL A 62 17.39 27.91 18.07
N ASP A 63 16.26 28.59 17.88
CA ASP A 63 16.17 30.05 18.03
C ASP A 63 16.53 30.50 19.47
N VAL A 64 16.05 29.77 20.49
CA VAL A 64 16.44 30.02 21.90
C VAL A 64 17.95 29.85 22.12
N LEU A 65 18.55 28.82 21.53
CA LEU A 65 19.99 28.57 21.65
C LEU A 65 20.84 29.59 20.89
N ALA A 66 20.30 30.16 19.81
CA ALA A 66 20.95 31.20 19.02
C ALA A 66 20.88 32.59 19.67
N GLY A 67 20.07 32.76 20.73
CA GLY A 67 19.89 34.03 21.42
C GLY A 67 18.99 35.03 20.69
N GLU A 68 18.12 34.55 19.79
CA GLU A 68 17.09 35.37 19.16
C GLU A 68 15.93 35.64 20.14
N ASP A 69 15.21 36.75 19.97
CA ASP A 69 14.05 37.11 20.79
C ASP A 69 12.92 36.10 20.59
N VAL A 70 12.89 35.08 21.45
CA VAL A 70 11.84 34.06 21.40
C VAL A 70 10.62 34.57 22.14
N ASP A 71 9.44 34.41 21.53
CA ASP A 71 8.15 34.77 22.11
C ASP A 71 8.07 34.35 23.59
N PRO A 72 7.61 35.22 24.52
CA PRO A 72 7.59 34.94 25.96
C PRO A 72 6.87 33.64 26.34
N VAL A 73 5.93 33.21 25.50
CA VAL A 73 5.20 31.93 25.63
C VAL A 73 6.13 30.72 25.59
N TRP A 74 7.20 30.76 24.77
CA TRP A 74 8.21 29.70 24.68
C TRP A 74 9.33 29.87 25.70
N ALA A 75 9.59 31.10 26.14
CA ALA A 75 10.59 31.43 27.14
C ALA A 75 10.18 31.06 28.58
N LEU A 76 8.88 31.10 28.91
CA LEU A 76 8.37 31.04 30.28
C LEU A 76 8.35 29.65 30.98
N GLY A 77 8.85 28.59 30.35
CA GLY A 77 8.83 27.24 30.95
C GLY A 77 10.16 26.76 31.51
N ILE A 78 11.12 26.48 30.62
CA ILE A 78 12.32 25.65 30.93
C ILE A 78 13.53 26.03 30.02
N GLY A 79 13.40 27.02 29.13
CA GLY A 79 14.41 27.34 28.11
C GLY A 79 14.58 26.25 27.05
N ALA A 80 15.71 26.24 26.33
CA ALA A 80 16.00 25.31 25.22
C ALA A 80 15.84 23.82 25.58
N VAL A 81 16.12 23.47 26.84
CA VAL A 81 15.97 22.09 27.34
C VAL A 81 14.50 21.66 27.33
N GLY A 82 13.57 22.51 27.76
CA GLY A 82 12.15 22.16 27.75
C GLY A 82 11.57 22.01 26.35
N ILE A 83 11.97 22.90 25.43
CA ILE A 83 11.52 22.83 24.04
C ILE A 83 12.07 21.56 23.38
N THR A 84 13.32 21.18 23.69
CA THR A 84 13.91 19.93 23.21
C THR A 84 13.19 18.69 23.74
N VAL A 85 12.82 18.69 25.04
CA VAL A 85 12.00 17.63 25.63
C VAL A 85 10.61 17.59 24.98
N ALA A 86 9.99 18.75 24.75
CA ALA A 86 8.70 18.86 24.06
C ALA A 86 8.77 18.32 22.63
N TYR A 87 9.85 18.61 21.88
CA TYR A 87 10.11 18.02 20.57
C TYR A 87 10.21 16.48 20.64
N GLY A 88 10.97 15.96 21.60
CA GLY A 88 11.07 14.51 21.83
C GLY A 88 9.71 13.87 22.15
N MET A 89 8.93 14.51 23.03
CA MET A 89 7.58 14.08 23.39
C MET A 89 6.60 14.17 22.21
N ALA A 90 6.68 15.21 21.39
CA ALA A 90 5.88 15.34 20.18
C ALA A 90 6.18 14.19 19.20
N ARG A 91 7.46 13.83 19.03
CA ARG A 91 7.85 12.69 18.20
C ARG A 91 7.32 11.36 18.76
N LEU A 92 7.37 11.17 20.08
CA LEU A 92 6.79 10.00 20.74
C LEU A 92 5.26 9.95 20.57
N LEU A 93 4.56 11.08 20.75
CA LEU A 93 3.12 11.19 20.55
C LEU A 93 2.72 10.94 19.10
N MET A 94 3.50 11.45 18.13
CA MET A 94 3.29 11.17 16.71
C MET A 94 3.28 9.66 16.44
N VAL A 95 4.30 8.94 16.90
CA VAL A 95 4.38 7.48 16.76
C VAL A 95 3.27 6.79 17.58
N GLY A 96 3.00 7.26 18.80
CA GLY A 96 1.94 6.72 19.66
C GLY A 96 0.57 6.80 19.02
N PHE A 97 0.21 7.93 18.41
CA PHE A 97 -1.04 8.09 17.68
C PHE A 97 -1.09 7.25 16.40
N GLN A 98 0.05 7.04 15.72
CA GLN A 98 0.15 6.10 14.59
C GLN A 98 -0.07 4.65 15.02
N GLN A 99 0.47 4.23 16.16
CA GLN A 99 0.21 2.88 16.68
C GLN A 99 -1.23 2.74 17.19
N LEU A 100 -1.76 3.78 17.83
CA LEU A 100 -3.14 3.80 18.30
C LEU A 100 -4.15 3.66 17.15
N ARG A 101 -3.98 4.40 16.04
CA ARG A 101 -4.85 4.23 14.85
C ARG A 101 -4.76 2.80 14.31
N ASP A 102 -3.58 2.19 14.30
CA ASP A 102 -3.35 0.87 13.71
C ASP A 102 -4.06 -0.20 14.56
N VAL A 103 -3.94 -0.11 15.90
CA VAL A 103 -4.63 -0.99 16.85
C VAL A 103 -6.15 -0.82 16.79
N LEU A 104 -6.65 0.42 16.78
CA LEU A 104 -8.09 0.71 16.71
C LEU A 104 -8.72 0.13 15.44
N PHE A 105 -8.01 0.26 14.31
CA PHE A 105 -8.50 -0.19 13.02
C PHE A 105 -8.26 -1.67 12.76
N ALA A 106 -7.28 -2.32 13.39
CA ALA A 106 -6.99 -3.75 13.17
C ALA A 106 -8.26 -4.62 13.27
N ALA A 107 -9.09 -4.39 14.29
CA ALA A 107 -10.37 -5.10 14.45
C ALA A 107 -11.39 -4.79 13.34
N VAL A 108 -11.40 -3.55 12.83
CA VAL A 108 -12.28 -3.14 11.72
C VAL A 108 -11.83 -3.81 10.42
N GLY A 109 -10.52 -3.77 10.13
CA GLY A 109 -9.93 -4.39 8.94
C GLY A 109 -10.13 -5.90 8.93
N GLN A 110 -9.85 -6.59 10.04
CA GLN A 110 -10.04 -8.05 10.15
C GLN A 110 -11.52 -8.46 9.99
N ARG A 111 -12.44 -7.65 10.51
CA ARG A 111 -13.87 -7.86 10.31
C ARG A 111 -14.26 -7.69 8.83
N ALA A 112 -13.85 -6.59 8.20
CA ALA A 112 -14.12 -6.35 6.78
C ALA A 112 -13.59 -7.51 5.93
N LEU A 113 -12.37 -7.98 6.23
CA LEU A 113 -11.76 -9.14 5.59
C LEU A 113 -12.62 -10.40 5.74
N ARG A 114 -13.04 -10.70 6.97
CA ARG A 114 -13.92 -11.85 7.26
C ARG A 114 -15.22 -11.78 6.47
N GLN A 115 -15.84 -10.61 6.36
CA GLN A 115 -17.08 -10.43 5.61
C GLN A 115 -16.87 -10.63 4.10
N ILE A 116 -15.83 -10.05 3.54
CA ILE A 116 -15.47 -10.20 2.12
C ILE A 116 -15.17 -11.66 1.79
N ALA A 117 -14.43 -12.34 2.67
CA ALA A 117 -14.13 -13.77 2.51
C ALA A 117 -15.41 -14.62 2.52
N LEU A 118 -16.32 -14.37 3.46
CA LEU A 118 -17.58 -15.10 3.59
C LEU A 118 -18.51 -14.85 2.39
N GLU A 119 -18.63 -13.60 1.93
CA GLU A 119 -19.45 -13.26 0.76
C GLU A 119 -18.87 -13.89 -0.51
N THR A 120 -17.55 -13.89 -0.66
CA THR A 120 -16.88 -14.57 -1.78
C THR A 120 -17.11 -16.08 -1.73
N PHE A 121 -17.01 -16.69 -0.55
CA PHE A 121 -17.28 -18.12 -0.36
C PHE A 121 -18.72 -18.49 -0.72
N ASN A 122 -19.70 -17.73 -0.23
CA ASN A 122 -21.11 -17.93 -0.53
C ASN A 122 -21.41 -17.75 -2.03
N HIS A 123 -20.81 -16.72 -2.65
CA HIS A 123 -20.98 -16.47 -4.07
C HIS A 123 -20.44 -17.63 -4.92
N VAL A 124 -19.26 -18.14 -4.56
CA VAL A 124 -18.65 -19.29 -5.25
C VAL A 124 -19.55 -20.51 -5.14
N HIS A 125 -20.08 -20.81 -3.95
CA HIS A 125 -21.03 -21.91 -3.76
C HIS A 125 -22.32 -21.76 -4.57
N ALA A 126 -22.79 -20.53 -4.82
CA ALA A 126 -23.98 -20.27 -5.62
C ALA A 126 -23.75 -20.40 -7.14
N LEU A 127 -22.52 -20.59 -7.60
CA LEU A 127 -22.22 -20.77 -9.03
C LEU A 127 -22.68 -22.14 -9.53
N SER A 128 -22.98 -22.21 -10.83
CA SER A 128 -23.49 -23.43 -11.48
C SER A 128 -22.58 -24.65 -11.28
N LEU A 129 -23.16 -25.85 -11.29
CA LEU A 129 -22.40 -27.11 -11.25
C LEU A 129 -21.38 -27.20 -12.39
N ARG A 130 -21.72 -26.69 -13.58
CA ARG A 130 -20.80 -26.59 -14.73
C ARG A 130 -19.56 -25.76 -14.40
N TYR A 131 -19.71 -24.66 -13.66
CA TYR A 131 -18.57 -23.85 -13.20
C TYR A 131 -17.64 -24.66 -12.28
N HIS A 132 -18.21 -25.44 -11.38
CA HIS A 132 -17.46 -26.24 -10.41
C HIS A 132 -16.73 -27.44 -11.06
N ILE A 133 -17.34 -28.12 -12.03
CA ILE A 133 -16.72 -29.30 -12.69
C ILE A 133 -15.64 -28.90 -13.69
N THR A 134 -15.73 -27.73 -14.32
CA THR A 134 -14.75 -27.26 -15.34
C THR A 134 -13.51 -26.61 -14.76
N ARG A 135 -13.47 -26.34 -13.45
CA ARG A 135 -12.34 -25.68 -12.78
C ARG A 135 -11.64 -26.64 -11.83
N LYS A 136 -10.30 -26.70 -11.90
CA LYS A 136 -9.48 -27.41 -10.91
C LYS A 136 -9.75 -26.80 -9.52
N THR A 137 -10.36 -27.57 -8.62
CA THR A 137 -10.79 -27.14 -7.27
C THR A 137 -9.68 -26.46 -6.46
N GLY A 138 -8.42 -26.91 -6.57
CA GLY A 138 -7.27 -26.29 -5.91
C GLY A 138 -6.89 -24.90 -6.45
N GLY A 139 -7.07 -24.66 -7.75
CA GLY A 139 -6.80 -23.36 -8.37
C GLY A 139 -7.81 -22.30 -7.95
N LEU A 140 -9.08 -22.69 -7.82
CA LEU A 140 -10.17 -21.80 -7.39
C LEU A 140 -9.96 -21.30 -5.96
N SER A 141 -9.63 -22.20 -5.02
CA SER A 141 -9.33 -21.85 -3.62
C SER A 141 -8.18 -20.83 -3.52
N ARG A 142 -7.08 -21.06 -4.24
CA ARG A 142 -5.92 -20.16 -4.26
C ARG A 142 -6.23 -18.80 -4.92
N ILE A 143 -7.15 -18.74 -5.88
CA ILE A 143 -7.59 -17.48 -6.47
C ILE A 143 -8.41 -16.67 -5.46
N ILE A 144 -9.34 -17.32 -4.75
CA ILE A 144 -10.15 -16.67 -3.71
C ILE A 144 -9.27 -16.13 -2.60
N GLU A 145 -8.36 -16.95 -2.07
CA GLU A 145 -7.46 -16.54 -0.98
C GLU A 145 -6.59 -15.34 -1.38
N ARG A 146 -5.99 -15.38 -2.59
CA ARG A 146 -5.21 -14.25 -3.12
C ARG A 146 -6.06 -13.01 -3.35
N GLY A 147 -7.29 -13.17 -3.84
CA GLY A 147 -8.22 -12.06 -4.06
C GLY A 147 -8.59 -11.36 -2.77
N VAL A 148 -8.95 -12.13 -1.74
CA VAL A 148 -9.30 -11.62 -0.40
C VAL A 148 -8.12 -10.89 0.24
N LYS A 149 -6.91 -11.48 0.21
CA LYS A 149 -5.67 -10.85 0.69
C LYS A 149 -5.32 -9.57 -0.09
N GLY A 150 -5.51 -9.59 -1.41
CA GLY A 150 -5.28 -8.42 -2.27
C GLY A 150 -6.22 -7.26 -1.92
N VAL A 151 -7.49 -7.55 -1.65
CA VAL A 151 -8.46 -6.55 -1.19
C VAL A 151 -8.08 -5.99 0.18
N GLU A 152 -7.63 -6.83 1.12
CA GLU A 152 -7.11 -6.37 2.41
C GLU A 152 -5.96 -5.38 2.25
N PHE A 153 -4.97 -5.76 1.43
CA PHE A 153 -3.80 -4.96 1.18
C PHE A 153 -4.17 -3.60 0.59
N LEU A 154 -5.00 -3.59 -0.45
CA LEU A 154 -5.44 -2.35 -1.10
C LEU A 154 -6.18 -1.42 -0.13
N LEU A 155 -7.05 -1.98 0.70
CA LEU A 155 -7.85 -1.20 1.64
C LEU A 155 -6.97 -0.59 2.74
N ARG A 156 -6.04 -1.37 3.30
CA ARG A 156 -5.06 -0.87 4.27
C ARG A 156 -4.16 0.19 3.65
N PHE A 157 -3.63 -0.07 2.46
CA PHE A 157 -2.73 0.84 1.76
C PHE A 157 -3.40 2.19 1.44
N LEU A 158 -4.64 2.16 0.94
CA LEU A 158 -5.38 3.38 0.63
C LEU A 158 -5.63 4.23 1.88
N LEU A 159 -6.04 3.61 2.99
CA LEU A 159 -6.41 4.32 4.22
C LEU A 159 -5.22 4.72 5.10
N PHE A 160 -4.11 3.98 5.05
CA PHE A 160 -2.97 4.18 5.94
C PHE A 160 -1.71 4.69 5.28
N SER A 161 -1.63 4.61 3.96
CA SER A 161 -0.51 5.16 3.21
C SER A 161 -0.96 6.35 2.39
N ILE A 162 -1.92 6.17 1.48
CA ILE A 162 -2.31 7.25 0.55
C ILE A 162 -3.08 8.37 1.24
N ALA A 163 -4.18 8.08 1.94
CA ALA A 163 -4.98 9.14 2.57
C ALA A 163 -4.18 9.98 3.59
N PRO A 164 -3.37 9.38 4.48
CA PRO A 164 -2.50 10.11 5.39
C PRO A 164 -1.46 10.97 4.69
N LEU A 165 -0.86 10.45 3.60
CA LEU A 165 0.13 11.16 2.81
C LEU A 165 -0.48 12.39 2.14
N VAL A 166 -1.66 12.26 1.54
CA VAL A 166 -2.36 13.38 0.91
C VAL A 166 -2.73 14.44 1.94
N ALA A 167 -3.28 14.03 3.10
CA ALA A 167 -3.60 14.96 4.18
C ALA A 167 -2.34 15.70 4.68
N GLU A 168 -1.25 14.97 4.90
CA GLU A 168 0.04 15.53 5.32
C GLU A 168 0.61 16.51 4.30
N LEU A 169 0.59 16.18 3.00
CA LEU A 169 1.01 17.08 1.94
C LEU A 169 0.18 18.37 1.90
N VAL A 170 -1.14 18.28 2.06
CA VAL A 170 -2.03 19.46 2.12
C VAL A 170 -1.70 20.33 3.33
N MET A 171 -1.49 19.73 4.50
CA MET A 171 -1.13 20.49 5.71
C MET A 171 0.24 21.13 5.59
N ILE A 172 1.24 20.43 5.05
CA ILE A 172 2.58 21.00 4.79
C ILE A 172 2.48 22.14 3.78
N ALA A 173 1.72 21.97 2.69
CA ALA A 173 1.52 23.02 1.69
C ALA A 173 0.87 24.27 2.30
N ALA A 174 -0.15 24.09 3.15
CA ALA A 174 -0.79 25.19 3.87
C ALA A 174 0.18 25.91 4.82
N VAL A 175 0.98 25.16 5.57
CA VAL A 175 2.02 25.72 6.44
C VAL A 175 3.06 26.50 5.63
N LEU A 176 3.54 25.94 4.52
CA LEU A 176 4.51 26.61 3.66
C LEU A 176 3.95 27.89 3.05
N ALA A 177 2.67 27.92 2.65
CA ALA A 177 2.03 29.11 2.10
C ALA A 177 1.88 30.25 3.11
N VAL A 178 1.77 29.93 4.42
CA VAL A 178 1.56 30.93 5.48
C VAL A 178 2.88 31.39 6.09
N VAL A 179 3.82 30.46 6.32
CA VAL A 179 5.10 30.75 6.99
C VAL A 179 6.16 31.22 6.01
N PHE A 180 6.10 30.76 4.76
CA PHE A 180 7.02 31.14 3.69
C PHE A 180 6.25 31.84 2.56
N ASP A 181 7.00 32.33 1.58
CA ASP A 181 6.45 32.95 0.37
C ASP A 181 5.81 31.90 -0.57
N ILE A 182 4.78 32.29 -1.33
CA ILE A 182 4.13 31.46 -2.35
C ILE A 182 5.12 30.92 -3.39
N TRP A 183 6.20 31.65 -3.68
CA TRP A 183 7.26 31.21 -4.59
C TRP A 183 8.07 30.03 -4.03
N TYR A 184 8.21 29.94 -2.71
CA TYR A 184 8.84 28.78 -2.06
C TYR A 184 7.94 27.55 -2.22
N LEU A 185 6.64 27.70 -1.98
CA LEU A 185 5.66 26.62 -2.21
C LEU A 185 5.65 26.16 -3.66
N ALA A 186 5.72 27.08 -4.63
CA ALA A 186 5.78 26.75 -6.06
C ALA A 186 7.02 25.89 -6.39
N THR A 187 8.17 26.24 -5.84
CA THR A 187 9.42 25.47 -6.03
C THR A 187 9.31 24.05 -5.47
N VAL A 188 8.76 23.90 -4.26
CA VAL A 188 8.50 22.58 -3.65
C VAL A 188 7.49 21.78 -4.47
N ALA A 189 6.42 22.41 -4.94
CA ALA A 189 5.40 21.76 -5.76
C ALA A 189 5.96 21.25 -7.09
N VAL A 190 6.81 22.04 -7.77
CA VAL A 190 7.52 21.61 -8.99
C VAL A 190 8.43 20.42 -8.70
N THR A 191 9.15 20.45 -7.58
CA THR A 191 10.04 19.34 -7.17
C THR A 191 9.25 18.05 -6.93
N ILE A 192 8.13 18.12 -6.20
CA ILE A 192 7.25 16.97 -5.97
C ILE A 192 6.68 16.46 -7.30
N PHE A 193 6.24 17.37 -8.18
CA PHE A 193 5.72 16.99 -9.50
C PHE A 193 6.77 16.24 -10.33
N LEU A 194 8.00 16.75 -10.41
CA LEU A 194 9.09 16.10 -11.13
C LEU A 194 9.42 14.72 -10.53
N TYR A 195 9.45 14.61 -9.20
CA TYR A 195 9.67 13.34 -8.51
C TYR A 195 8.58 12.31 -8.83
N VAL A 196 7.31 12.73 -8.78
CA VAL A 196 6.16 11.87 -9.09
C VAL A 196 6.20 11.44 -10.55
N TRP A 197 6.39 12.39 -11.48
CA TRP A 197 6.48 12.11 -12.91
C TRP A 197 7.61 11.12 -13.23
N PHE A 198 8.81 11.38 -12.70
CA PHE A 198 9.97 10.52 -12.89
C PHE A 198 9.72 9.12 -12.31
N THR A 199 9.25 9.04 -11.07
CA THR A 199 8.92 7.77 -10.41
C THR A 199 7.92 6.96 -11.24
N PHE A 200 6.81 7.56 -11.67
CA PHE A 200 5.82 6.87 -12.51
C PHE A 200 6.43 6.37 -13.82
N ARG A 201 7.20 7.22 -14.51
CA ARG A 201 7.81 6.87 -15.79
C ARG A 201 8.79 5.69 -15.68
N VAL A 202 9.61 5.69 -14.63
CA VAL A 202 10.58 4.62 -14.34
C VAL A 202 9.88 3.37 -13.83
N THR A 203 8.86 3.49 -12.98
CA THR A 203 8.09 2.35 -12.48
C THR A 203 7.37 1.64 -13.62
N GLU A 204 6.70 2.35 -14.52
CA GLU A 204 6.05 1.72 -15.69
C GLU A 204 7.04 0.96 -16.57
N TRP A 205 8.24 1.53 -16.78
CA TRP A 205 9.30 0.86 -17.51
C TRP A 205 9.78 -0.41 -16.78
N ARG A 206 10.04 -0.32 -15.47
CA ARG A 206 10.42 -1.47 -14.64
C ARG A 206 9.35 -2.56 -14.58
N VAL A 207 8.07 -2.19 -14.57
CA VAL A 207 6.95 -3.15 -14.59
C VAL A 207 6.95 -3.97 -15.87
N LYS A 208 7.26 -3.36 -17.03
CA LYS A 208 7.37 -4.09 -18.30
C LYS A 208 8.49 -5.13 -18.25
N ILE A 209 9.67 -4.74 -17.77
CA ILE A 209 10.81 -5.66 -17.58
C ILE A 209 10.43 -6.80 -16.62
N ARG A 210 9.81 -6.48 -15.49
CA ARG A 210 9.38 -7.47 -14.50
C ARG A 210 8.38 -8.47 -15.08
N ARG A 211 7.50 -8.01 -15.96
CA ARG A 211 6.51 -8.86 -16.63
C ARG A 211 7.19 -9.85 -17.56
N GLU A 212 8.10 -9.38 -18.40
CA GLU A 212 8.87 -10.24 -19.31
C GLU A 212 9.69 -11.27 -18.53
N MET A 213 10.38 -10.84 -17.47
CA MET A 213 11.10 -11.73 -16.56
C MET A 213 10.18 -12.81 -15.97
N ASN A 214 8.99 -12.46 -15.49
CA ASN A 214 8.03 -13.44 -14.95
C ASN A 214 7.50 -14.42 -16.02
N GLU A 215 7.37 -13.97 -17.28
CA GLU A 215 6.97 -14.83 -18.40
C GLU A 215 8.08 -15.85 -18.71
N GLN A 216 9.36 -15.44 -18.70
CA GLN A 216 10.50 -16.35 -18.88
C GLN A 216 10.68 -17.32 -17.71
N ASP A 217 10.48 -16.87 -16.46
CA ASP A 217 10.47 -17.74 -15.26
C ASP A 217 9.41 -18.84 -15.40
N THR A 218 8.21 -18.47 -15.86
CA THR A 218 7.12 -19.43 -16.07
C THR A 218 7.47 -20.45 -17.15
N ASP A 219 8.08 -20.03 -18.27
CA ASP A 219 8.53 -20.92 -19.34
C ASP A 219 9.63 -21.89 -18.88
N ALA A 220 10.63 -21.41 -18.16
CA ALA A 220 11.70 -22.23 -17.58
C ALA A 220 11.13 -23.26 -16.58
N ASN A 221 10.26 -22.81 -15.68
CA ASN A 221 9.61 -23.67 -14.69
C ASN A 221 8.74 -24.75 -15.36
N GLN A 222 8.00 -24.39 -16.40
CA GLN A 222 7.18 -25.33 -17.15
C GLN A 222 8.02 -26.40 -17.87
N LYS A 223 9.16 -26.03 -18.47
CA LYS A 223 10.10 -26.99 -19.08
C LYS A 223 10.70 -27.95 -18.04
N ALA A 224 11.09 -27.43 -16.88
CA ALA A 224 11.61 -28.27 -15.79
C ALA A 224 10.56 -29.27 -15.30
N ILE A 225 9.33 -28.82 -15.04
CA ILE A 225 8.23 -29.69 -14.61
C ILE A 225 7.91 -30.75 -15.67
N ASP A 226 7.82 -30.36 -16.95
CA ASP A 226 7.50 -31.29 -18.05
C ASP A 226 8.56 -32.38 -18.19
N SER A 227 9.84 -32.03 -18.07
CA SER A 227 10.94 -33.00 -18.08
C SER A 227 10.91 -33.95 -16.88
N LEU A 228 10.56 -33.45 -15.69
CA LEU A 228 10.51 -34.25 -14.46
C LEU A 228 9.28 -35.18 -14.41
N LEU A 229 8.13 -34.71 -14.89
CA LEU A 229 6.92 -35.53 -14.99
C LEU A 229 7.07 -36.63 -16.06
N ASN A 230 7.76 -36.34 -17.16
CA ASN A 230 8.02 -37.28 -18.24
C ASN A 230 9.41 -37.93 -18.13
N PHE A 231 9.92 -38.12 -16.91
CA PHE A 231 11.27 -38.62 -16.65
C PHE A 231 11.56 -39.94 -17.38
N GLU A 232 10.60 -40.87 -17.39
CA GLU A 232 10.74 -42.16 -18.10
C GLU A 232 10.97 -41.97 -19.60
N THR A 233 10.25 -41.04 -20.24
CA THR A 233 10.41 -40.73 -21.66
C THR A 233 11.78 -40.14 -21.94
N VAL A 234 12.23 -39.20 -21.10
CA VAL A 234 13.57 -38.60 -21.22
C VAL A 234 14.65 -39.69 -21.15
N LYS A 235 14.50 -40.65 -20.23
CA LYS A 235 15.44 -41.78 -20.08
C LYS A 235 15.37 -42.79 -21.23
N TYR A 236 14.18 -43.11 -21.75
CA TYR A 236 14.04 -44.02 -22.88
C TYR A 236 14.73 -43.53 -24.14
N PHE A 237 14.80 -42.21 -24.35
CA PHE A 237 15.41 -41.61 -25.52
C PHE A 237 16.81 -41.01 -25.28
N GLY A 238 17.38 -41.14 -24.07
CA GLY A 238 18.69 -40.56 -23.73
C GLY A 238 18.75 -39.04 -23.94
N ALA A 239 17.65 -38.35 -23.64
CA ALA A 239 17.45 -36.94 -23.98
C ALA A 239 17.84 -35.95 -22.85
N GLU A 240 18.58 -36.39 -21.83
CA GLU A 240 18.89 -35.57 -20.65
C GLU A 240 19.60 -34.27 -20.99
N GLU A 241 20.64 -34.33 -21.84
CA GLU A 241 21.43 -33.15 -22.23
C GLU A 241 20.60 -32.18 -23.08
N ARG A 242 19.66 -32.71 -23.88
CA ARG A 242 18.73 -31.89 -24.67
C ARG A 242 17.75 -31.13 -23.78
N GLU A 243 17.12 -31.80 -22.82
CA GLU A 243 16.20 -31.13 -21.90
C GLU A 243 16.93 -30.18 -20.95
N ALA A 244 18.16 -30.52 -20.53
CA ALA A 244 19.02 -29.61 -19.77
C ALA A 244 19.36 -28.34 -20.56
N SER A 245 19.78 -28.46 -21.83
CA SER A 245 20.06 -27.31 -22.71
C SER A 245 18.81 -26.47 -22.98
N ARG A 246 17.65 -27.11 -23.11
CA ARG A 246 16.36 -26.44 -23.33
C ARG A 246 15.90 -25.65 -22.11
N TYR A 247 16.17 -26.15 -20.90
CA TYR A 247 15.97 -25.45 -19.65
C TYR A 247 16.95 -24.29 -19.49
N ASP A 248 18.25 -24.51 -19.75
CA ASP A 248 19.30 -23.50 -19.64
C ASP A 248 19.04 -22.31 -20.56
N GLY A 249 18.67 -22.55 -21.82
CA GLY A 249 18.29 -21.48 -22.74
C GLY A 249 16.98 -20.75 -22.38
N ALA A 250 16.15 -21.30 -21.49
CA ALA A 250 15.02 -20.57 -20.90
C ALA A 250 15.47 -19.73 -19.70
N MET A 251 16.40 -20.26 -18.91
CA MET A 251 16.99 -19.58 -17.77
C MET A 251 17.86 -18.39 -18.18
N GLU A 252 18.58 -18.48 -19.29
CA GLU A 252 19.37 -17.37 -19.86
C GLU A 252 18.50 -16.16 -20.22
N ARG A 253 17.24 -16.39 -20.64
CA ARG A 253 16.29 -15.29 -20.91
C ARG A 253 15.65 -14.71 -19.65
N TYR A 254 15.70 -15.43 -18.54
CA TYR A 254 15.16 -14.97 -17.26
C TYR A 254 16.14 -14.06 -16.49
N VAL A 255 17.43 -14.36 -16.59
CA VAL A 255 18.53 -13.62 -15.92
C VAL A 255 18.84 -12.31 -16.67
#